data_AF-A0A951DXX8-F1
#
_entry.id   AF-A0A951DXX8-F1
#
_cell.length_a   1.000
_cell.length_b   1.000
_cell.length_c   1.000
_cell.angle_alpha   90.00
_cell.angle_beta   90.00
_cell.angle_gamma   90.00
#
_symmetry.space_group_name_H-M   'P 1'
#
loop_
_entity.id
_entity.type
_entity.pdbx_description
1 polymer ?
#
loop_
_entity_poly.entity_id
_entity_poly.type
_entity_poly.pdbx_seq_one_letter_code
_entity_poly.pdbx_strand_id
1 'polypeptide(L)'
;MVRADGLEYRVAGVVAAKGRYYAGPFVVAPGAKLSEPTLELVLLRAGGRFAVLRYAIALGFGLIAHVPGITILRVREALVFGEASLPVQADGEIVGRLPVTIGVADKPLLLIQPG
;
A
#
# COMPACT_ATOMS: atom_id res chain seq x y z
N MET A 1 7.61 -0.50 -10.77
CA MET A 1 7.64 -1.96 -10.53
C MET A 1 7.72 -2.22 -9.05
N VAL A 2 7.20 -3.35 -8.60
CA VAL A 2 7.29 -3.82 -7.21
C VAL A 2 7.84 -5.22 -7.23
N ARG A 3 8.83 -5.52 -6.38
CA ARG A 3 9.33 -6.87 -6.14
C ARG A 3 9.02 -7.27 -4.71
N ALA A 4 8.35 -8.40 -4.54
CA ALA A 4 7.99 -8.96 -3.24
C ALA A 4 7.97 -10.49 -3.32
N ASP A 5 8.47 -11.16 -2.28
CA ASP A 5 8.53 -12.63 -2.19
C ASP A 5 9.11 -13.30 -3.44
N GLY A 6 10.13 -12.69 -4.04
CA GLY A 6 10.79 -13.18 -5.26
C GLY A 6 10.02 -12.96 -6.57
N LEU A 7 8.81 -12.39 -6.52
CA LEU A 7 7.98 -12.08 -7.68
C LEU A 7 8.05 -10.60 -8.03
N GLU A 8 7.90 -10.30 -9.32
CA GLU A 8 7.87 -8.92 -9.84
C GLU A 8 6.51 -8.56 -10.43
N TYR A 9 6.08 -7.35 -10.11
CA TYR A 9 4.79 -6.80 -10.50
C TYR A 9 4.98 -5.47 -11.23
N ARG A 10 4.41 -5.39 -12.44
CA ARG A 10 4.26 -4.12 -13.15
C ARG A 10 2.98 -3.44 -12.66
N VAL A 11 3.13 -2.23 -12.12
CA VAL A 11 2.06 -1.45 -11.51
C VAL A 11 2.21 0.02 -11.91
N ALA A 12 1.09 0.73 -11.96
CA ALA A 12 1.05 2.19 -12.10
C ALA A 12 1.24 2.91 -10.75
N GLY A 13 0.92 2.23 -9.64
CA GLY A 13 1.15 2.74 -8.29
C GLY A 13 1.06 1.62 -7.25
N VAL A 14 1.52 1.91 -6.04
CA VAL A 14 1.44 1.00 -4.89
C VAL A 14 1.18 1.81 -3.62
N VAL A 15 0.29 1.29 -2.78
CA VAL A 15 0.12 1.75 -1.40
C VAL A 15 0.60 0.63 -0.49
N ALA A 16 1.52 0.92 0.42
CA ALA A 16 1.94 -0.01 1.47
C ALA A 16 1.26 0.39 2.78
N ALA A 17 0.51 -0.53 3.38
CA ALA A 17 -0.32 -0.22 4.55
C ALA A 17 -0.03 -1.19 5.70
N LYS A 18 0.26 -0.63 6.88
CA LYS A 18 0.41 -1.37 8.14
C LYS A 18 -0.94 -1.61 8.84
N GLY A 19 -1.84 -0.64 8.72
CA GLY A 19 -3.22 -0.71 9.20
C GLY A 19 -4.22 -0.76 8.06
N ARG A 20 -5.50 -1.00 8.38
CA ARG A 20 -6.56 -1.17 7.37
C ARG A 20 -7.00 0.14 6.73
N TYR A 21 -6.95 1.20 7.52
CA TYR A 21 -7.57 2.48 7.20
C TYR A 21 -6.58 3.45 6.58
N TYR A 22 -7.06 4.25 5.63
CA TYR A 22 -6.28 5.29 4.97
C TYR A 22 -7.14 6.53 4.74
N ALA A 23 -6.58 7.72 5.02
CA ALA A 23 -7.25 9.01 4.87
C ALA A 23 -8.64 9.10 5.55
N GLY A 24 -8.75 8.58 6.78
CA GLY A 24 -9.99 8.56 7.56
C GLY A 24 -10.58 7.14 7.66
N PRO A 25 -11.90 6.96 7.48
CA PRO A 25 -12.57 5.68 7.72
C PRO A 25 -12.44 4.66 6.57
N PHE A 26 -11.68 4.98 5.52
CA PHE A 26 -11.66 4.18 4.30
C PHE A 26 -10.73 2.98 4.42
N VAL A 27 -11.26 1.79 4.16
CA VAL A 27 -10.49 0.53 4.20
C VAL A 27 -9.74 0.34 2.89
N VAL A 28 -8.45 0.66 2.87
CA VAL A 28 -7.58 0.44 1.70
C VAL A 28 -6.98 -0.97 1.71
N ALA A 29 -6.70 -1.49 2.91
CA ALA A 29 -5.97 -2.73 3.14
C ALA A 29 -6.77 -3.64 4.09
N PRO A 30 -7.80 -4.34 3.60
CA PRO A 30 -8.78 -5.03 4.44
C PRO A 30 -8.17 -6.15 5.30
N GLY A 31 -7.07 -6.77 4.88
CA GLY A 31 -6.40 -7.84 5.63
C GLY A 31 -5.23 -7.36 6.49
N ALA A 32 -4.86 -6.08 6.42
CA ALA A 32 -3.83 -5.51 7.28
C ALA A 32 -4.23 -5.61 8.77
N LYS A 33 -3.27 -5.99 9.59
CA LYS A 33 -3.43 -6.11 11.04
C LYS A 33 -2.17 -5.55 11.71
N LEU A 34 -2.37 -4.60 12.62
CA LEU A 34 -1.27 -3.92 13.32
C LEU A 34 -0.39 -4.90 14.12
N SER A 35 -1.01 -5.95 14.68
CA SER A 35 -0.36 -6.94 15.54
C SER A 35 0.51 -7.96 14.80
N GLU A 36 0.38 -8.10 13.48
CA GLU A 36 1.13 -9.09 12.71
C GLU A 36 2.33 -8.44 12.02
N PRO A 37 3.48 -9.12 11.86
CA PRO A 37 4.71 -8.52 11.33
C PRO A 37 4.71 -8.42 9.79
N THR A 38 3.60 -7.95 9.21
CA THR A 38 3.41 -7.79 7.76
C THR A 38 2.78 -6.44 7.42
N LEU A 39 2.88 -6.09 6.14
CA LEU A 39 2.18 -5.01 5.45
C LEU A 39 1.23 -5.62 4.42
N GLU A 40 0.19 -4.89 4.03
CA GLU A 40 -0.49 -5.13 2.76
C GLU A 40 -0.02 -4.12 1.72
N LEU A 41 0.41 -4.63 0.56
CA LEU A 41 0.66 -3.84 -0.63
C LEU A 41 -0.57 -3.88 -1.52
N VAL A 42 -1.19 -2.72 -1.72
CA VAL A 42 -2.29 -2.53 -2.65
C VAL A 42 -1.70 -2.05 -3.96
N LEU A 43 -1.57 -2.97 -4.91
CA LEU A 43 -0.99 -2.73 -6.23
C LEU A 43 -2.07 -2.21 -7.18
N LEU A 44 -1.84 -1.03 -7.75
CA LEU A 44 -2.72 -0.42 -8.74
C LEU A 44 -2.13 -0.67 -10.13
N ARG A 45 -2.70 -1.59 -10.90
CA ARG A 45 -2.16 -1.97 -12.22
C ARG A 45 -2.50 -0.96 -13.31
N ALA A 46 -3.68 -0.35 -13.26
CA ALA A 46 -4.11 0.61 -14.27
C ALA A 46 -3.74 2.04 -13.85
N GLY A 47 -3.14 2.79 -14.77
CA GLY A 47 -2.82 4.21 -14.60
C GLY A 47 -3.89 5.13 -15.19
N GLY A 48 -3.72 6.44 -14.97
CA GLY A 48 -4.56 7.49 -15.54
C GLY A 48 -5.75 7.90 -14.67
N ARG A 49 -6.30 9.07 -15.00
CA ARG A 49 -7.35 9.77 -14.22
C ARG A 49 -8.62 8.94 -14.00
N PHE A 50 -9.09 8.20 -15.01
CA PHE A 50 -10.27 7.34 -14.86
C PHE A 50 -10.03 6.14 -13.93
N ALA A 51 -8.85 5.52 -13.99
CA ALA A 51 -8.49 4.43 -13.09
C ALA A 51 -8.43 4.95 -11.65
N VAL A 52 -7.75 6.08 -11.42
CA VAL A 52 -7.68 6.74 -10.11
C VAL A 52 -9.07 7.06 -9.55
N LEU A 53 -9.94 7.67 -10.36
CA LEU A 53 -11.31 7.99 -9.94
C LEU A 53 -12.10 6.72 -9.55
N ARG A 54 -12.01 5.66 -10.35
CA ARG A 54 -12.65 4.38 -10.06
C ARG A 54 -12.13 3.76 -8.76
N TYR A 55 -10.83 3.83 -8.51
CA TYR A 55 -10.24 3.36 -7.26
C TYR A 55 -10.70 4.20 -6.06
N ALA A 56 -10.77 5.52 -6.20
CA ALA A 56 -11.26 6.42 -5.15
C ALA A 56 -12.73 6.15 -4.81
N ILE A 57 -13.59 5.99 -5.82
CA ILE A 57 -15.01 5.62 -5.63
C ILE A 57 -15.11 4.28 -4.89
N ALA A 58 -14.39 3.26 -5.36
CA ALA A 58 -14.43 1.94 -4.74
C ALA A 58 -13.90 1.95 -3.29
N LEU A 59 -12.87 2.74 -3.00
CA LEU A 59 -12.37 2.96 -1.65
C LEU A 59 -13.45 3.61 -0.77
N GLY A 60 -14.16 4.61 -1.29
CA GLY A 60 -15.29 5.24 -0.61
C GLY A 60 -16.43 4.28 -0.25
N PHE A 61 -16.68 3.28 -1.11
CA PHE A 61 -17.68 2.23 -0.88
C PHE A 61 -17.15 0.98 -0.18
N GLY A 62 -15.88 0.92 0.21
CA GLY A 62 -15.27 -0.27 0.83
C GLY A 62 -15.11 -1.46 -0.12
N LEU A 63 -15.14 -1.24 -1.43
CA LEU A 63 -15.09 -2.27 -2.47
C LEU A 63 -13.71 -2.43 -3.12
N ILE A 64 -12.67 -1.76 -2.61
CA ILE A 64 -11.35 -1.67 -3.25
C ILE A 64 -10.76 -3.04 -3.62
N ALA A 65 -10.93 -4.05 -2.77
CA ALA A 65 -10.42 -5.41 -2.98
C ALA A 65 -11.09 -6.14 -4.17
N HIS A 66 -12.28 -5.70 -4.59
CA HIS A 66 -13.04 -6.31 -5.68
C HIS A 66 -12.83 -5.58 -7.02
N VAL A 67 -12.01 -4.53 -7.05
CA VAL A 67 -11.85 -3.70 -8.25
C VAL A 67 -10.88 -4.36 -9.23
N PRO A 68 -11.28 -4.51 -10.52
CA PRO A 68 -10.36 -4.99 -11.54
C PRO A 68 -9.10 -4.13 -11.64
N GLY A 69 -7.93 -4.80 -11.64
CA GLY A 69 -6.63 -4.13 -11.68
C GLY A 69 -6.11 -3.70 -10.30
N ILE A 70 -6.77 -4.07 -9.21
CA ILE A 70 -6.16 -4.12 -7.87
C ILE A 70 -5.57 -5.51 -7.63
N THR A 71 -4.42 -5.57 -6.99
CA THR A 71 -3.86 -6.81 -6.43
C THR A 71 -3.38 -6.49 -5.02
N ILE A 72 -3.81 -7.26 -4.04
CA ILE A 72 -3.39 -7.07 -2.64
C ILE A 72 -2.41 -8.19 -2.30
N LEU A 73 -1.21 -7.82 -1.86
CA LEU A 73 -0.18 -8.74 -1.43
C LEU A 73 0.09 -8.53 0.05
N ARG A 74 0.26 -9.61 0.79
CA ARG A 74 0.68 -9.55 2.18
C ARG A 74 2.15 -9.90 2.26
N VAL A 75 2.97 -8.96 2.71
CA VAL A 75 4.45 -9.07 2.64
C VAL A 75 5.08 -8.60 3.94
N ARG A 76 6.29 -9.06 4.24
CA ARG A 76 7.11 -8.43 5.31
C ARG A 76 7.93 -7.25 4.77
N GLU A 77 8.38 -7.37 3.52
CA GLU A 77 9.25 -6.42 2.84
C GLU A 77 8.95 -6.43 1.34
N ALA A 78 9.14 -5.29 0.68
CA ALA A 78 9.14 -5.19 -0.77
C ALA A 78 10.05 -4.07 -1.28
N LEU A 79 10.64 -4.29 -2.45
CA LEU A 79 11.40 -3.30 -3.19
C LEU A 79 10.50 -2.63 -4.23
N VAL A 80 10.40 -1.30 -4.17
CA VAL A 80 9.70 -0.48 -5.15
C VAL A 80 10.75 0.28 -5.98
N PHE A 81 10.67 0.15 -7.29
CA PHE A 81 11.65 0.73 -8.21
C PHE A 81 10.99 1.11 -9.54
N GLY A 82 11.58 2.04 -10.26
CA GLY A 82 11.01 2.58 -11.49
C GLY A 82 11.81 3.76 -12.01
N GLU A 83 11.12 4.71 -12.62
CA GLU A 83 11.74 5.97 -13.06
C GLU A 83 12.47 6.63 -11.88
N ALA A 84 13.71 7.03 -12.14
CA ALA A 84 14.58 7.57 -11.12
C ALA A 84 13.93 8.80 -10.47
N SER A 85 14.08 8.91 -9.15
CA SER A 85 13.65 10.08 -8.40
C SER A 85 12.13 10.28 -8.25
N LEU A 86 11.26 9.33 -8.57
CA LEU A 86 9.84 9.46 -8.23
C LEU A 86 9.64 9.59 -6.71
N PRO A 87 8.87 10.58 -6.21
CA PRO A 87 8.72 10.82 -4.79
C PRO A 87 7.94 9.69 -4.11
N VAL A 88 8.39 9.31 -2.93
CA VAL A 88 7.72 8.36 -2.05
C VAL A 88 7.10 9.13 -0.90
N GLN A 89 5.80 8.90 -0.68
CA GLN A 89 5.06 9.57 0.38
C GLN A 89 4.73 8.60 1.52
N ALA A 90 4.84 9.09 2.75
CA ALA A 90 4.31 8.44 3.94
C ALA A 90 3.49 9.46 4.72
N ASP A 91 2.26 9.09 5.09
CA ASP A 91 1.34 9.92 5.88
C ASP A 91 1.16 11.38 5.40
N GLY A 92 1.29 11.60 4.09
CA GLY A 92 1.12 12.90 3.44
C GLY A 92 2.41 13.68 3.19
N GLU A 93 3.55 13.19 3.67
CA GLU A 93 4.86 13.83 3.50
C GLU A 93 5.76 13.04 2.55
N ILE A 94 6.63 13.74 1.81
CA ILE A 94 7.66 13.09 0.98
C ILE A 94 8.80 12.65 1.90
N VAL A 95 8.98 11.33 2.03
CA VAL A 95 10.01 10.73 2.90
C VAL A 95 11.23 10.22 2.13
N GLY A 96 11.16 10.22 0.81
CA GLY A 96 12.25 9.73 -0.03
C GLY A 96 11.88 9.70 -1.50
N ARG A 97 12.70 9.01 -2.29
CA ARG A 97 12.51 8.84 -3.73
C ARG A 97 12.88 7.41 -4.14
N LEU A 98 12.30 6.93 -5.23
CA LEU A 98 12.61 5.60 -5.76
C LEU A 98 14.09 5.48 -6.20
N PRO A 99 14.70 4.29 -6.07
CA PRO A 99 14.12 3.07 -5.49
C PRO A 99 14.08 3.08 -3.96
N VAL A 100 13.08 2.39 -3.38
CA VAL A 100 12.97 2.23 -1.91
C VAL A 100 12.63 0.79 -1.54
N THR A 101 13.17 0.32 -0.43
CA THR A 101 12.72 -0.88 0.25
C THR A 101 11.78 -0.49 1.38
N ILE A 102 10.58 -1.05 1.40
CA ILE A 102 9.56 -0.81 2.42
C ILE A 102 9.34 -2.12 3.16
N GLY A 103 9.41 -2.09 4.49
CA GLY A 103 9.23 -3.29 5.30
C GLY A 103 8.75 -3.00 6.72
N VAL A 104 8.43 -4.06 7.44
CA VAL A 104 8.09 -3.98 8.87
C VAL A 104 9.36 -3.97 9.70
N ALA A 105 9.48 -2.96 10.57
CA ALA A 105 10.58 -2.89 11.53
C ALA A 105 10.57 -4.10 12.48
N ASP A 106 11.76 -4.58 12.87
CA ASP A 106 11.89 -5.76 13.75
C ASP A 106 11.36 -5.52 15.17
N LYS A 107 11.42 -4.26 15.63
CA LYS A 107 10.95 -3.87 16.96
C LYS A 107 9.55 -3.26 16.87
N PRO A 108 8.52 -3.90 17.45
CA PRO A 108 7.18 -3.34 17.48
C PRO A 108 7.08 -2.17 18.47
N LEU A 109 6.11 -1.30 18.25
CA LEU A 109 5.69 -0.27 19.21
C LEU A 109 4.47 -0.76 19.98
N LEU A 110 4.47 -0.55 21.29
CA LEU A 110 3.31 -0.82 22.15
C LEU A 110 2.35 0.36 22.04
N LEU A 111 1.08 0.06 21.76
CA LEU A 111 0.00 1.03 21.67
C LEU A 111 -1.01 0.78 22.78
N ILE A 112 -1.53 1.87 23.35
CA ILE A 112 -2.68 1.85 24.25
C ILE A 112 -3.92 2.16 23.41
N GLN A 113 -4.96 1.34 23.50
CA GLN A 113 -6.24 1.56 22.81
C GLN A 113 -7.40 1.51 23.81
N PRO A 114 -8.50 2.23 23.54
CA PRO A 114 -9.76 2.03 24.26
C PRO A 114 -10.22 0.57 24.13
N GLY A 115 -10.79 0.03 25.21
CA GLY A 115 -11.40 -1.31 25.22
C GLY A 115 -12.72 -1.37 24.48
#